data_AF-L0JN36-F1
#
_entry.id   AF-L0JN36-F1
#
_cell.length_a   1.000
_cell.length_b   1.000
_cell.length_c   1.000
_cell.angle_alpha   90.00
_cell.angle_beta   90.00
_cell.angle_gamma   90.00
#
_symmetry.space_group_name_H-M   'P 1'
#
loop_
_entity.id
_entity.type
_entity.pdbx_description
1 polymer ?
#
loop_
_entity_poly.entity_id
_entity_poly.type
_entity_poly.pdbx_seq_one_letter_code
_entity_poly.pdbx_strand_id
1 'polypeptide(L)'
;MTDGRLSRFRRRLDAAVRERLENLRWWFALRFGGAPRCAECGGEAAWIAETEGEPRCFKHIPSEGEEAIRDVRPADCFTDWSEEDGDA
;
A
#
# COMPACT_ATOMS: atom_id res chain seq x y z
N MET A 1 -3.07 42.81 -7.51
CA MET A 1 -2.06 41.92 -6.87
C MET A 1 -2.71 40.83 -5.99
N THR A 2 -3.79 40.16 -6.43
CA THR A 2 -4.53 39.14 -5.64
C THR A 2 -4.33 37.71 -6.14
N ASP A 3 -3.83 37.53 -7.36
CA ASP A 3 -3.65 36.25 -8.06
C ASP A 3 -2.71 35.26 -7.33
N GLY A 4 -1.63 35.77 -6.73
CA GLY A 4 -0.64 34.94 -6.04
C GLY A 4 -1.13 34.31 -4.72
N ARG A 5 -2.18 34.87 -4.09
CA ARG A 5 -2.75 34.32 -2.85
C ARG A 5 -3.78 33.23 -3.16
N LEU A 6 -4.68 33.47 -4.11
CA LEU A 6 -5.70 32.50 -4.53
C LEU A 6 -5.07 31.21 -5.08
N SER A 7 -4.00 31.32 -5.85
CA SER A 7 -3.25 30.16 -6.36
C SER A 7 -2.61 29.32 -5.24
N ARG A 8 -2.06 29.95 -4.20
CA ARG A 8 -1.49 29.24 -3.04
C ARG A 8 -2.57 28.57 -2.18
N PHE A 9 -3.70 29.23 -1.95
CA PHE A 9 -4.84 28.64 -1.25
C PHE A 9 -5.44 27.44 -2.01
N ARG A 10 -5.58 27.55 -3.33
CA ARG A 10 -6.07 26.45 -4.18
C ARG A 10 -5.16 25.23 -4.12
N ARG A 11 -3.83 25.40 -4.16
CA ARG A 11 -2.88 24.28 -4.01
C ARG A 11 -2.96 23.58 -2.66
N ARG A 12 -3.20 24.34 -1.57
CA ARG A 12 -3.35 23.76 -0.23
C ARG A 12 -4.65 22.97 -0.08
N LEU A 13 -5.75 23.47 -0.65
CA LEU A 13 -7.01 22.74 -0.68
C LEU A 13 -6.89 21.46 -1.52
N ASP A 14 -6.21 21.53 -2.67
CA ASP A 14 -5.97 20.36 -3.52
C ASP A 14 -5.15 19.28 -2.78
N ALA A 15 -4.09 19.68 -2.08
CA ALA A 15 -3.29 18.76 -1.26
C ALA A 15 -4.12 18.12 -0.12
N ALA A 16 -4.89 18.92 0.60
CA ALA A 16 -5.74 18.44 1.70
C ALA A 16 -6.83 17.47 1.20
N VAL A 17 -7.41 17.74 0.02
CA VAL A 17 -8.42 16.85 -0.58
C VAL A 17 -7.77 15.53 -1.01
N ARG A 18 -6.58 15.56 -1.61
CA ARG A 18 -5.84 14.33 -1.99
C ARG A 18 -5.52 13.48 -0.77
N GLU A 19 -5.00 14.08 0.29
CA GLU A 19 -4.70 13.40 1.56
C GLU A 19 -5.96 12.78 2.18
N ARG A 20 -7.09 13.50 2.14
CA ARG A 20 -8.38 13.00 2.63
C ARG A 20 -8.85 11.79 1.83
N LEU A 21 -8.74 11.85 0.51
CA LEU A 21 -9.12 10.75 -0.38
C LEU A 21 -8.22 9.52 -0.18
N GLU A 22 -6.92 9.73 -0.02
CA GLU A 22 -5.97 8.66 0.27
C GLU A 22 -6.28 7.97 1.60
N ASN A 23 -6.52 8.74 2.66
CA ASN A 23 -6.96 8.21 3.95
C ASN A 23 -8.27 7.42 3.84
N LEU A 24 -9.24 7.89 3.06
CA LEU A 24 -10.49 7.17 2.83
C LEU A 24 -10.27 5.86 2.05
N ARG A 25 -9.37 5.86 1.07
CA ARG A 25 -8.99 4.64 0.33
C ARG A 25 -8.34 3.61 1.25
N TRP A 26 -7.42 4.04 2.10
CA TRP A 26 -6.79 3.17 3.10
C TRP A 26 -7.79 2.64 4.11
N TRP A 27 -8.64 3.51 4.66
CA TRP A 27 -9.69 3.10 5.58
C TRP A 27 -10.60 2.04 4.96
N PHE A 28 -11.04 2.25 3.72
CA PHE A 28 -11.88 1.30 3.00
C PHE A 28 -11.16 -0.03 2.75
N ALA A 29 -9.91 0.02 2.29
CA ALA A 29 -9.09 -1.17 2.02
C ALA A 29 -8.90 -2.03 3.27
N LEU A 30 -8.49 -1.43 4.39
CA LEU A 30 -8.31 -2.15 5.65
C LEU A 30 -9.64 -2.64 6.23
N ARG A 31 -10.74 -1.89 6.04
CA ARG A 31 -12.04 -2.25 6.59
C ARG A 31 -12.69 -3.44 5.88
N PHE A 32 -12.49 -3.58 4.57
CA PHE A 32 -13.20 -4.56 3.74
C PHE A 32 -12.30 -5.65 3.15
N GLY A 33 -11.05 -5.34 2.80
CA GLY A 33 -10.07 -6.33 2.35
C GLY A 33 -9.23 -6.88 3.50
N GLY A 34 -8.97 -6.05 4.52
CA GLY A 34 -8.04 -6.40 5.60
C GLY A 34 -6.59 -6.15 5.20
N ALA A 35 -5.68 -6.15 6.18
CA ALA A 35 -4.25 -6.04 5.88
C ALA A 35 -3.76 -7.34 5.19
N PRO A 36 -2.95 -7.23 4.13
CA PRO A 36 -2.34 -8.41 3.52
C PRO A 36 -1.51 -9.16 4.55
N ARG A 37 -1.43 -10.48 4.40
CA ARG A 37 -0.71 -11.36 5.32
C ARG A 37 0.62 -11.77 4.72
N CYS A 38 1.66 -11.78 5.53
CA CYS A 38 2.98 -12.27 5.17
C CYS A 38 2.88 -13.72 4.68
N ALA A 39 3.36 -14.00 3.47
CA ALA A 39 3.34 -15.35 2.90
C ALA A 39 4.11 -16.36 3.76
N GLU A 40 5.24 -15.98 4.36
CA GLU A 40 6.02 -16.88 5.24
C GLU A 40 5.34 -17.29 6.56
N CYS A 41 4.69 -16.35 7.26
CA CYS A 41 4.28 -16.55 8.65
C CYS A 41 2.81 -16.22 8.96
N GLY A 42 2.07 -15.74 7.97
CA GLY A 42 0.67 -15.34 8.10
C GLY A 42 0.42 -14.09 8.98
N GLY A 43 1.48 -13.45 9.49
CA GLY A 43 1.38 -12.19 10.22
C GLY A 43 1.02 -11.00 9.32
N GLU A 44 0.78 -9.82 9.89
CA GLU A 44 0.50 -8.61 9.10
C GLU A 44 1.71 -8.24 8.23
N ALA A 45 1.48 -8.07 6.92
CA ALA A 45 2.51 -7.66 5.99
C ALA A 45 2.74 -6.15 6.04
N ALA A 46 4.00 -5.76 5.85
CA ALA A 46 4.46 -4.38 5.89
C ALA A 46 4.81 -3.85 4.50
N TRP A 47 5.18 -4.74 3.58
CA TRP A 47 5.55 -4.43 2.21
C TRP A 47 5.23 -5.60 1.28
N ILE A 48 5.36 -5.36 -0.01
CA ILE A 48 5.31 -6.38 -1.05
C ILE A 48 6.72 -6.55 -1.59
N ALA A 49 7.21 -7.80 -1.61
CA ALA A 49 8.44 -8.15 -2.27
C ALA A 49 8.16 -8.26 -3.77
N GLU A 50 8.74 -7.38 -4.57
CA GLU A 50 8.43 -7.26 -6.00
C GLU A 50 8.96 -8.44 -6.82
N THR A 51 10.03 -9.07 -6.36
CA THR A 51 10.69 -10.20 -7.03
C THR A 51 9.92 -11.49 -6.87
N GLU A 52 9.41 -11.79 -5.68
CA GLU A 52 8.51 -12.93 -5.46
C GLU A 52 7.04 -12.59 -5.73
N GLY A 53 6.70 -11.30 -5.82
CA GLY A 53 5.32 -10.86 -5.99
C GLY A 53 4.44 -11.12 -4.76
N GLU A 54 5.03 -11.19 -3.56
CA GLU A 54 4.33 -11.63 -2.35
C GLU A 54 4.37 -10.60 -1.20
N PRO A 55 3.33 -10.55 -0.36
CA PRO A 55 3.33 -9.76 0.87
C PRO A 55 4.30 -10.34 1.92
N ARG A 56 5.10 -9.47 2.55
CA ARG A 56 6.09 -9.83 3.56
C ARG A 56 6.02 -8.90 4.78
N CYS A 57 6.37 -9.42 5.96
CA CYS A 57 6.41 -8.64 7.20
C CYS A 57 7.84 -8.17 7.53
N PHE A 58 7.98 -7.31 8.55
CA PHE A 58 9.26 -6.78 9.04
C PHE A 58 10.36 -7.80 9.33
N LYS A 59 10.00 -9.07 9.54
CA LYS A 59 10.93 -10.16 9.84
C LYS A 59 11.43 -10.89 8.60
N HIS A 60 10.72 -10.80 7.48
CA HIS A 60 11.01 -11.54 6.25
C HIS A 60 11.35 -10.55 5.14
N ILE A 61 12.56 -10.02 5.21
CA ILE A 61 13.11 -9.12 4.20
C ILE A 61 13.67 -9.98 3.05
N PRO A 62 13.37 -9.65 1.77
CA PRO A 62 13.95 -10.35 0.63
C PRO A 62 15.47 -10.33 0.68
N SER A 63 16.10 -11.43 0.26
CA SER A 63 17.57 -11.54 0.21
C SER A 63 18.20 -10.57 -0.80
N GLU A 64 17.43 -10.08 -1.77
CA GLU A 64 17.86 -9.10 -2.78
C GLU A 64 17.94 -7.67 -2.24
N GLY A 65 17.50 -7.44 -0.99
CA GLY A 65 17.60 -6.15 -0.31
C GLY A 65 16.40 -5.24 -0.52
N GLU A 66 16.49 -4.01 0.00
CA GLU A 66 15.38 -3.03 0.04
C GLU A 66 14.96 -2.52 -1.35
N GLU A 67 15.78 -2.72 -2.38
CA GLU A 67 15.47 -2.35 -3.76
C GLU A 67 14.40 -3.24 -4.41
N ALA A 68 14.18 -4.44 -3.86
CA ALA A 68 13.12 -5.36 -4.27
C ALA A 68 11.83 -5.17 -3.44
N ILE A 69 11.73 -4.08 -2.66
CA ILE A 69 10.60 -3.84 -1.76
C ILE A 69 9.78 -2.66 -2.24
N ARG A 70 8.46 -2.87 -2.39
CA ARG A 70 7.49 -1.78 -2.55
C ARG A 70 6.55 -1.67 -1.35
N ASP A 71 6.15 -0.44 -1.05
CA ASP A 71 5.10 -0.19 -0.06
C ASP A 71 3.80 -0.89 -0.45
N VAL A 72 3.07 -1.37 0.57
CA VAL A 72 1.69 -1.84 0.41
C VAL A 72 0.83 -0.68 -0.08
N ARG A 73 -0.08 -0.98 -1.00
CA ARG A 73 -1.06 -0.05 -1.55
C ARG A 73 -2.47 -0.50 -1.13
N PRO A 74 -3.46 0.40 -1.11
CA PRO A 74 -4.85 0.01 -0.81
C PRO A 74 -5.42 -1.09 -1.72
N ALA A 75 -4.91 -1.23 -2.94
CA ALA A 75 -5.33 -2.28 -3.87
C ALA A 75 -4.89 -3.69 -3.40
N ASP A 76 -3.74 -3.78 -2.74
CA ASP A 76 -3.15 -5.03 -2.27
C ASP A 76 -3.99 -5.70 -1.18
N CYS A 77 -4.81 -4.94 -0.46
CA CYS A 77 -5.76 -5.48 0.52
C CYS A 77 -6.87 -6.33 -0.10
N PHE A 78 -7.13 -6.19 -1.40
CA PHE A 78 -8.16 -6.95 -2.12
C PHE A 78 -7.58 -8.02 -3.03
N THR A 79 -6.25 -8.06 -3.18
CA THR A 79 -5.57 -9.11 -3.93
C THR A 79 -5.70 -10.42 -3.16
N ASP A 80 -6.11 -11.47 -3.84
CA ASP A 80 -5.98 -12.81 -3.30
C ASP A 80 -4.52 -13.24 -3.42
N TRP A 81 -3.81 -13.24 -2.30
CA TRP A 81 -2.41 -13.65 -2.21
C TRP A 81 -2.25 -15.15 -2.00
N SER A 82 -3.35 -15.89 -1.87
CA SER A 82 -3.34 -17.34 -1.65
C SER A 82 -3.42 -18.14 -2.97
N GLU A 83 -3.63 -17.47 -4.10
CA GLU A 83 -3.70 -18.11 -5.42
C GLU A 83 -2.31 -18.20 -6.09
N GLU A 84 -1.37 -18.93 -5.49
CA GLU A 84 -0.22 -19.52 -6.21
C GLU A 84 0.46 -20.68 -5.45
N ASP A 85 -0.30 -21.54 -4.79
CA ASP A 85 0.13 -22.94 -4.61
C ASP A 85 -0.46 -23.74 -5.78
N GLY A 86 0.24 -23.70 -6.91
CA GLY A 86 -0.13 -24.45 -8.10
C GLY A 86 -0.23 -25.95 -7.82
N ASP A 87 -1.43 -26.50 -7.99
CA ASP A 87 -1.64 -27.90 -8.31
C ASP A 87 -0.79 -28.27 -9.56
N ALA A 88 0.26 -29.06 -9.36
CA ALA A 88 1.01 -29.75 -10.42
C ALA A 88 1.40 -31.17 -9.98
#